data_AF-X0XB41-F1
#
_entry.id   AF-X0XB41-F1
#
_cell.length_a   1.000
_cell.length_b   1.000
_cell.length_c   1.000
_cell.angle_alpha   90.00
_cell.angle_beta   90.00
_cell.angle_gamma   90.00
#
_symmetry.space_group_name_H-M   'P 1'
#
loop_
_entity.id
_entity.type
_entity.pdbx_description
1 polymer ?
#
loop_
_entity_poly.entity_id
_entity_poly.type
_entity_poly.pdbx_seq_one_letter_code
_entity_poly.pdbx_strand_id
1 'polypeptide(L)' 'LTQGLFQIGGPVWKAYYAKLVQILLEQQESDGRWPFPNDNLEESRKAGSVYTTAMAVLMLSLEKQYLPIYQRQRKILY' A
#
# COMPACT_ATOMS: atom_id res chain seq x y z
N LEU A 1 5.36 7.90 1.37
CA LEU A 1 6.59 7.14 1.70
C LEU A 1 6.70 5.84 0.89
N THR A 2 5.63 5.04 0.81
CA THR A 2 5.54 3.79 0.03
C THR A 2 6.01 3.93 -1.42
N GLN A 3 5.56 4.96 -2.15
CA GLN A 3 5.95 5.20 -3.55
C GLN A 3 7.45 5.50 -3.73
N GLY A 4 8.07 6.25 -2.80
CA GLY A 4 9.49 6.59 -2.87
C GLY A 4 10.40 5.41 -2.54
N LEU A 5 10.01 4.59 -1.57
CA LEU A 5 10.70 3.34 -1.24
C LEU A 5 10.59 2.30 -2.37
N PHE A 6 9.44 2.26 -3.06
CA PHE A 6 9.27 1.43 -4.24
C PHE A 6 10.26 1.81 -5.36
N GLN A 7 10.48 3.11 -5.59
CA GLN A 7 11.45 3.58 -6.58
C GLN A 7 12.90 3.20 -6.23
N ILE A 8 13.29 3.27 -4.95
CA ILE A 8 14.61 2.84 -4.45
C ILE A 8 14.80 1.32 -4.70
N GLY A 9 13.77 0.53 -4.41
CA GLY A 9 13.80 -0.93 -4.60
C GLY A 9 14.82 -1.63 -3.68
N GLY A 10 15.24 -2.83 -4.07
CA GLY A 10 16.27 -3.59 -3.35
C GLY A 10 15.83 -4.14 -1.98
N PRO A 11 16.79 -4.48 -1.10
CA PRO A 11 16.50 -5.09 0.22
C PRO A 11 15.65 -4.19 1.12
N VAL A 12 15.83 -2.87 1.02
CA VAL A 12 15.08 -1.87 1.80
C VAL A 12 13.59 -1.90 1.44
N TRP A 13 13.26 -1.97 0.13
CA TRP A 13 11.88 -2.13 -0.32
C TRP A 13 11.25 -3.43 0.20
N LYS A 14 11.97 -4.57 0.12
CA LYS A 14 11.45 -5.86 0.58
C LYS A 14 11.12 -5.85 2.08
N ALA A 15 12.03 -5.33 2.90
CA ALA A 15 11.81 -5.24 4.35
C ALA A 15 10.65 -4.29 4.69
N TYR A 16 10.57 -3.15 4.01
CA TYR A 16 9.48 -2.21 4.19
C TYR A 16 8.13 -2.79 3.77
N TYR A 17 8.07 -3.44 2.62
CA TYR A 17 6.84 -4.02 2.10
C TYR A 17 6.33 -5.16 2.98
N ALA A 18 7.22 -6.05 3.44
CA ALA A 18 6.85 -7.11 4.38
C ALA A 18 6.21 -6.53 5.66
N LYS A 19 6.80 -5.47 6.23
CA LYS A 19 6.24 -4.78 7.40
C LYS A 19 4.90 -4.10 7.10
N LEU A 20 4.78 -3.47 5.93
CA LEU A 20 3.54 -2.84 5.49
C LEU A 20 2.41 -3.87 5.33
N VAL A 21 2.68 -5.02 4.71
CA VAL A 21 1.69 -6.10 4.55
C VAL A 21 1.26 -6.62 5.91
N GLN A 22 2.19 -6.86 6.83
CA GLN A 22 1.88 -7.31 8.18
C GLN A 22 0.93 -6.34 8.89
N ILE A 23 1.26 -5.04 8.91
CA ILE A 23 0.43 -4.01 9.56
C ILE A 23 -0.97 -3.96 8.94
N LEU A 24 -1.07 -3.98 7.61
CA LEU A 24 -2.37 -3.95 6.96
C LEU A 24 -3.19 -5.19 7.30
N LEU A 25 -2.61 -6.39 7.28
CA LEU A 25 -3.36 -7.60 7.63
C LEU A 25 -3.80 -7.62 9.10
N GLU A 26 -2.98 -7.11 10.03
CA GLU A 26 -3.33 -6.98 11.45
C GLU A 26 -4.46 -5.97 11.70
N GLN A 27 -4.59 -4.96 10.83
CA GLN A 27 -5.58 -3.88 10.93
C GLN A 27 -6.84 -4.12 10.08
N GLN A 28 -6.91 -5.24 9.35
CA GLN A 28 -8.07 -5.57 8.55
C GLN A 28 -9.20 -6.07 9.46
N GLU A 29 -10.37 -5.46 9.32
CA GLU A 29 -11.57 -5.92 10.02
C GLU A 29 -12.05 -7.27 9.48
N SER A 30 -12.85 -7.97 10.27
CA SER A 30 -13.39 -9.30 9.91
C SER A 30 -14.22 -9.32 8.62
N ASP A 31 -14.77 -8.17 8.21
CA ASP A 31 -15.51 -8.01 6.96
C ASP A 31 -14.65 -7.52 5.78
N GLY A 32 -13.33 -7.45 5.99
CA GLY A 32 -12.33 -7.12 4.99
C GLY A 32 -12.04 -5.62 4.84
N ARG A 33 -12.68 -4.75 5.61
CA ARG A 33 -12.47 -3.29 5.53
C ARG A 33 -11.24 -2.84 6.31
N TRP A 34 -10.68 -1.70 5.90
CA TRP A 34 -9.69 -0.95 6.69
C TRP A 34 -10.30 0.34 7.20
N PRO A 35 -10.71 0.44 8.47
CA PRO A 35 -11.21 1.67 9.03
C PRO A 35 -10.08 2.69 9.22
N PHE A 36 -10.44 3.97 9.23
CA PHE A 36 -9.55 5.03 9.65
C PHE A 36 -9.14 4.82 11.12
N PRO A 37 -7.85 4.95 11.50
CA PRO A 37 -7.47 4.95 12.91
C PRO A 37 -8.20 6.04 13.71
N ASN A 38 -8.40 5.79 15.01
CA ASN A 38 -9.23 6.65 15.88
C ASN A 38 -8.67 8.07 16.09
N ASP A 39 -7.41 8.33 15.72
CA ASP A 39 -6.70 9.61 15.89
C ASP A 39 -6.86 10.59 14.70
N ASN A 40 -7.70 10.26 13.71
CA ASN A 40 -7.81 11.04 12.50
C ASN A 40 -8.63 12.35 12.64
N LEU A 41 -8.14 13.39 11.95
CA LEU A 41 -8.82 14.66 11.72
C LEU A 41 -10.25 14.42 11.21
N GLU A 42 -11.20 15.21 11.71
CA GLU A 42 -12.62 15.08 11.40
C GLU A 42 -12.93 15.13 9.89
N GLU A 43 -12.11 15.88 9.14
CA GLU A 43 -12.20 15.98 7.68
C GLU A 43 -11.88 14.66 6.97
N SER A 44 -10.94 13.87 7.49
CA SER A 44 -10.58 12.56 6.92
C SER A 44 -11.71 11.54 7.09
N ARG A 45 -12.53 11.68 8.16
CA ARG A 45 -13.70 10.80 8.38
C ARG A 45 -14.75 10.96 7.29
N LYS A 46 -14.85 12.14 6.65
CA LYS A 46 -15.80 12.42 5.57
C LYS A 46 -15.53 11.57 4.32
N ALA A 47 -14.29 11.14 4.09
CA ALA A 47 -13.93 10.27 2.96
C ALA A 47 -14.42 8.82 3.13
N GLY A 48 -14.73 8.41 4.38
CA GLY A 48 -15.31 7.10 4.68
C GLY A 48 -14.37 5.91 4.49
N SER A 49 -14.81 4.74 4.97
CA SER A 49 -14.01 3.50 4.94
C SER A 49 -13.76 2.94 3.53
N VAL A 50 -14.50 3.40 2.53
CA VAL A 50 -14.30 3.01 1.12
C VAL A 50 -12.96 3.50 0.62
N TYR A 51 -12.59 4.76 0.92
CA TYR A 51 -11.33 5.35 0.49
C TYR A 51 -10.13 4.61 1.10
N THR A 52 -10.16 4.37 2.41
CA THR A 52 -9.09 3.67 3.12
C THR A 52 -8.95 2.23 2.68
N THR A 53 -10.07 1.54 2.48
CA THR A 53 -10.08 0.15 1.97
C THR A 53 -9.49 0.10 0.57
N ALA A 54 -9.90 1.01 -0.33
CA ALA A 54 -9.32 1.09 -1.68
C ALA A 54 -7.80 1.35 -1.63
N MET A 55 -7.35 2.26 -0.75
CA MET A 55 -5.92 2.56 -0.60
C MET A 55 -5.13 1.36 -0.05
N ALA A 56 -5.67 0.65 0.94
CA ALA A 56 -5.05 -0.57 1.47
C ALA A 56 -4.93 -1.65 0.41
N VAL A 57 -5.98 -1.88 -0.39
CA VAL A 57 -5.96 -2.83 -1.52
C VAL A 57 -4.92 -2.43 -2.57
N LEU A 58 -4.82 -1.14 -2.90
CA LEU A 58 -3.79 -0.65 -3.84
C LEU A 58 -2.37 -0.89 -3.31
N MET A 59 -2.15 -0.67 -2.00
CA MET A 59 -0.86 -0.94 -1.36
C MET A 59 -0.52 -2.44 -1.32
N LEU A 60 -1.49 -3.31 -1.04
CA LEU A 60 -1.30 -4.77 -1.10
C LEU A 60 -1.11 -5.28 -2.53
N SER A 61 -1.52 -4.51 -3.54
CA SER A 61 -1.37 -4.88 -4.96
C SER A 61 -0.01 -4.47 -5.56
N LEU A 62 0.83 -3.73 -4.82
CA LEU A 62 2.09 -3.18 -5.32
C LEU A 62 3.06 -4.26 -5.83
N GLU A 63 3.20 -5.38 -5.11
CA GLU A 63 4.09 -6.47 -5.54
C GLU A 63 3.57 -7.23 -6.77
N LYS A 64 2.28 -7.14 -7.06
CA LYS A 64 1.68 -7.79 -8.23
C LYS A 64 1.88 -7.00 -9.53
N GLN A 65 2.44 -5.79 -9.45
CA GLN A 65 2.68 -4.89 -10.59
C GLN A 65 1.45 -4.64 -11.50
N TYR A 66 0.24 -4.72 -10.96
CA TYR A 66 -0.99 -4.56 -11.76
C TYR A 66 -1.20 -3.15 -12.32
N LEU A 67 -0.55 -2.14 -11.75
CA LEU A 67 -0.60 -0.78 -12.27
C LEU A 67 0.61 -0.49 -13.18
N PRO A 68 0.39 0.06 -14.41
CA PRO A 68 1.45 0.36 -15.38
C PRO A 68 2.61 1.19 -14.82
N ILE A 69 2.36 2.01 -13.80
CA ILE A 69 3.38 2.84 -13.16
C ILE A 69 4.47 2.04 -12.43
N TYR A 70 4.22 0.77 -12.11
CA TYR A 70 5.16 -0.13 -11.45
C TYR A 70 6.02 -0.94 -12.43
N GLN A 71 5.84 -0.73 -13.74
CA GLN A 71 6.76 -1.26 -14.74
C GLN A 71 8.10 -0.50 -14.64
N ARG A 72 8.99 -1.00 -13.79
CA ARG A 72 10.41 -0.69 -13.87
C ARG A 72 10.84 -1.00 -15.30
N GLN A 73 11.44 -0.04 -16.02
CA GLN A 73 12.08 -0.33 -17.30
C GLN A 73 13.11 -1.43 -17.05
N ARG A 74 12.73 -2.67 -17.36
CA ARG A 74 13.65 -3.79 -17.43
C ARG A 74 14.56 -3.42 -18.59
N LYS A 75 15.70 -2.78 -18.31
CA LYS A 75 16.74 -2.53 -19.32
C LYS A 75 17.01 -3.87 -19.98
N ILE A 76 16.55 -3.99 -21.21
CA ILE A 76 16.88 -5.10 -22.08
C ILE A 76 18.35 -4.86 -22.41
N LEU A 77 19.24 -5.58 -21.72
CA LEU A 77 20.64 -5.67 -22.10
C LEU A 77 20.70 -6.65 -23.28
N TYR A 78 20.89 -6.10 -24.49
CA TYR A 78 21.52 -6.78 -25.62
C TYR A 78 22.63 -5.87 -26.14
#